data_AF-A0A847WCC3-F1
#
_entry.id   AF-A0A847WCC3-F1
#
_cell.length_a   1.000
_cell.length_b   1.000
_cell.length_c   1.000
_cell.angle_alpha   90.00
_cell.angle_beta   90.00
_cell.angle_gamma   90.00
#
_symmetry.space_group_name_H-M   'P 1'
#
loop_
_entity.id
_entity.type
_entity.pdbx_description
1 polymer ?
#
loop_
_entity_poly.entity_id
_entity_poly.type
_entity_poly.pdbx_seq_one_letter_code
_entity_poly.pdbx_strand_id
1 'polypeptide(L)'
;MEDSEVIDLYWKRDEAAISETAKKYSRYCHTISFNILQNNEDAEECVNDTYLNAWNAIPPKRTDCLATFLGEITRNLSLDKYKKYTAQKRGHGQMELALSELDDVLPSNTSVEQALYEKELVKLLNEFLGGLPKQNRIMFVQRYWYFMPIKSIAEQLSMSESKVKSALFRIRNELRSYLIRGGVML
;
A
#
# COMPACT_ATOMS: atom_id res chain seq x y z
N MET A 1 1.45 14.70 -20.16
CA MET A 1 2.79 14.10 -20.13
C MET A 1 2.65 12.68 -19.59
N GLU A 2 3.16 11.73 -20.36
CA GLU A 2 3.09 10.29 -20.07
C GLU A 2 4.15 9.88 -19.04
N ASP A 3 3.95 8.72 -18.40
CA ASP A 3 4.84 8.22 -17.34
C ASP A 3 6.28 8.05 -17.86
N SER A 4 6.44 7.58 -19.10
CA SER A 4 7.74 7.39 -19.74
C SER A 4 8.52 8.70 -19.88
N GLU A 5 7.83 9.79 -20.22
CA GLU A 5 8.43 11.12 -20.36
C GLU A 5 8.89 11.66 -18.99
N VAL A 6 8.09 11.47 -17.94
CA VAL A 6 8.47 11.83 -16.55
C VAL A 6 9.72 11.05 -16.13
N ILE A 7 9.77 9.74 -16.41
CA ILE A 7 10.91 8.88 -16.08
C ILE A 7 12.16 9.36 -16.83
N ASP A 8 12.05 9.74 -18.10
CA ASP A 8 13.20 10.23 -18.87
C ASP A 8 13.74 11.56 -18.31
N LEU A 9 12.89 12.44 -17.76
CA LEU A 9 13.35 13.65 -17.04
C LEU A 9 14.17 13.29 -15.80
N TYR A 10 13.73 12.31 -14.99
CA TYR A 10 14.50 11.80 -13.86
C TYR A 10 15.88 11.27 -14.29
N TRP A 11 15.93 10.49 -15.36
CA TRP A 11 17.19 9.95 -15.92
C TRP A 11 18.14 11.05 -16.39
N LYS A 12 17.60 12.12 -16.98
CA LYS A 12 18.37 13.29 -17.42
C LYS A 12 18.77 14.23 -16.28
N ARG A 13 18.31 13.96 -15.05
CA ARG A 13 18.47 14.85 -13.89
C ARG A 13 17.91 16.25 -14.17
N ASP A 14 16.79 16.31 -14.88
CA ASP A 14 16.04 17.54 -15.11
C ASP A 14 15.06 17.78 -13.96
N GLU A 15 15.19 18.92 -13.27
CA GLU A 15 14.36 19.28 -12.12
C GLU A 15 12.86 19.35 -12.47
N ALA A 16 12.51 19.53 -13.75
CA ALA A 16 11.14 19.45 -14.23
C ALA A 16 10.48 18.11 -13.85
N ALA A 17 11.25 17.03 -13.70
CA ALA A 17 10.76 15.72 -13.26
C ALA A 17 9.93 15.80 -11.97
N ILE A 18 10.38 16.60 -11.00
CA ILE A 18 9.68 16.76 -9.71
C ILE A 18 8.35 17.48 -9.92
N SER A 19 8.38 18.59 -10.66
CA SER A 19 7.18 19.40 -10.91
C SER A 19 6.11 18.62 -11.69
N GLU A 20 6.52 17.83 -12.69
CA GLU A 20 5.61 17.04 -13.50
C GLU A 20 5.07 15.81 -12.75
N THR A 21 5.91 15.20 -11.92
CA THR A 21 5.47 14.15 -10.99
C THR A 21 4.43 14.69 -10.01
N ALA A 22 4.68 15.86 -9.42
CA ALA A 22 3.75 16.49 -8.48
C ALA A 22 2.42 16.83 -9.15
N LYS A 23 2.43 17.40 -10.36
CA LYS A 23 1.21 17.69 -11.13
C LYS A 23 0.34 16.44 -11.34
N LYS A 24 0.97 15.30 -11.64
CA LYS A 24 0.26 14.06 -12.00
C LYS A 24 -0.12 13.19 -10.80
N TYR A 25 0.74 13.10 -9.78
CA TYR A 25 0.60 12.11 -8.70
C TYR A 25 0.41 12.68 -7.30
N SER A 26 0.45 14.00 -7.09
CA SER A 26 0.26 14.61 -5.76
C SER A 26 -0.97 14.09 -5.04
N ARG A 27 -2.14 14.11 -5.69
CA ARG A 27 -3.39 13.60 -5.10
C ARG A 27 -3.28 12.11 -4.77
N TYR A 28 -2.70 11.32 -5.65
CA TYR A 28 -2.56 9.87 -5.48
C TYR A 28 -1.68 9.53 -4.27
N CYS A 29 -0.48 10.12 -4.20
CA CYS A 29 0.44 9.94 -3.08
C CYS A 29 -0.16 10.50 -1.78
N HIS A 30 -0.78 11.67 -1.83
CA HIS A 30 -1.44 12.27 -0.67
C HIS A 30 -2.54 11.36 -0.12
N THR A 31 -3.40 10.78 -0.97
CA THR A 31 -4.44 9.85 -0.51
C THR A 31 -3.86 8.63 0.20
N ILE A 32 -2.78 8.04 -0.33
CA ILE A 32 -2.09 6.91 0.32
C ILE A 32 -1.59 7.33 1.71
N SER A 33 -0.87 8.45 1.78
CA SER A 33 -0.25 8.92 3.02
C SER A 33 -1.30 9.32 4.07
N PHE A 34 -2.33 10.05 3.64
CA PHE A 34 -3.41 10.51 4.51
C PHE A 34 -4.22 9.34 5.08
N ASN A 35 -4.49 8.29 4.30
CA ASN A 35 -5.17 7.10 4.82
C ASN A 35 -4.41 6.44 5.98
N ILE A 36 -3.08 6.52 5.97
CA ILE A 36 -2.21 5.96 7.01
C ILE A 36 -2.08 6.91 8.21
N LEU A 37 -1.80 8.19 7.96
CA LEU A 37 -1.41 9.15 8.99
C LEU A 37 -2.55 9.99 9.56
N GLN A 38 -3.65 10.16 8.81
CA GLN A 38 -4.79 11.05 9.14
C GLN A 38 -4.39 12.48 9.53
N ASN A 39 -3.26 12.97 9.02
CA ASN A 39 -2.76 14.33 9.22
C ASN A 39 -2.30 14.88 7.87
N ASN A 40 -2.80 16.06 7.48
CA ASN A 40 -2.49 16.65 6.18
C ASN A 40 -1.03 17.12 6.08
N GLU A 41 -0.50 17.79 7.11
CA GLU A 41 0.89 18.28 7.12
C GLU A 41 1.87 17.11 7.00
N ASP A 42 1.63 16.04 7.75
CA ASP A 42 2.45 14.84 7.67
C ASP A 42 2.29 14.12 6.33
N ALA A 43 1.09 14.14 5.76
CA ALA A 43 0.85 13.56 4.45
C ALA A 43 1.60 14.31 3.36
N GLU A 44 1.55 15.65 3.37
CA GLU A 44 2.27 16.53 2.45
C GLU A 44 3.80 16.35 2.58
N GLU A 45 4.33 16.23 3.80
CA GLU A 45 5.74 15.93 4.03
C GLU A 45 6.16 14.62 3.38
N CYS A 46 5.41 13.52 3.62
CA CYS A 46 5.70 12.23 2.98
C CYS A 46 5.60 12.29 1.45
N VAL A 47 4.70 13.11 0.90
CA VAL A 47 4.60 13.31 -0.56
C VAL A 47 5.85 14.01 -1.11
N ASN A 48 6.33 15.06 -0.44
CA ASN A 48 7.56 15.75 -0.84
C ASN A 48 8.78 14.82 -0.75
N ASP A 49 8.89 14.08 0.36
CA ASP A 49 9.95 13.09 0.54
C ASP A 49 9.87 11.97 -0.50
N THR A 50 8.67 11.62 -0.96
CA THR A 50 8.49 10.65 -2.05
C THR A 50 9.20 11.10 -3.32
N TYR A 51 9.07 12.37 -3.69
CA TYR A 51 9.70 12.90 -4.90
C TYR A 51 11.23 12.94 -4.77
N LEU A 52 11.74 13.29 -3.58
CA LEU A 52 13.17 13.24 -3.30
C LEU A 52 13.71 11.80 -3.34
N ASN A 53 12.98 10.83 -2.80
CA ASN A 53 13.36 9.43 -2.86
C ASN A 53 13.31 8.89 -4.30
N ALA A 54 12.31 9.28 -5.09
CA ALA A 54 12.24 8.96 -6.51
C ALA A 54 13.43 9.56 -7.28
N TRP A 55 13.78 10.81 -6.99
CA TRP A 55 14.96 11.47 -7.55
C TRP A 55 16.25 10.74 -7.18
N ASN A 56 16.41 10.28 -5.95
CA ASN A 56 17.63 9.57 -5.55
C ASN A 56 17.70 8.15 -6.10
N ALA A 57 16.55 7.51 -6.37
CA ALA A 57 16.49 6.15 -6.88
C ALA A 57 16.59 6.04 -8.41
N ILE A 58 16.22 7.10 -9.13
CA ILE A 58 16.23 7.15 -10.60
C ILE A 58 17.25 8.19 -11.06
N PRO A 59 18.35 7.79 -11.75
CA PRO A 59 18.85 6.43 -12.03
C PRO A 59 19.55 5.75 -10.81
N PRO A 60 19.82 4.42 -10.83
CA PRO A 60 19.74 3.49 -11.97
C PRO A 60 18.42 2.72 -12.09
N LYS A 61 17.49 2.87 -11.14
CA LYS A 61 16.21 2.14 -11.20
C LYS A 61 15.39 2.67 -12.38
N ARG A 62 14.89 1.78 -13.24
CA ARG A 62 13.88 2.09 -14.24
C ARG A 62 12.62 1.32 -13.89
N THR A 63 11.53 2.04 -13.63
CA THR A 63 10.24 1.45 -13.27
C THR A 63 9.35 1.33 -14.49
N ASP A 64 8.63 0.22 -14.61
CA ASP A 64 7.63 0.02 -15.66
C ASP A 64 6.31 0.73 -15.35
N CYS A 65 6.05 1.03 -14.07
CA CYS A 65 4.87 1.75 -13.63
C CYS A 65 5.25 2.80 -12.59
N LEU A 66 5.17 4.07 -12.99
CA LEU A 66 5.53 5.18 -12.12
C LEU A 66 4.57 5.31 -10.94
N ALA A 67 3.27 5.08 -11.16
CA ALA A 67 2.26 5.11 -10.10
C ALA A 67 2.53 4.08 -8.98
N THR A 68 2.86 2.83 -9.33
CA THR A 68 3.19 1.80 -8.33
C THR A 68 4.47 2.15 -7.60
N PHE A 69 5.50 2.63 -8.31
CA PHE A 69 6.78 2.99 -7.73
C PHE A 69 6.66 4.16 -6.71
N LEU A 70 5.98 5.24 -7.10
CA LEU A 70 5.73 6.37 -6.20
C LEU A 70 4.86 5.96 -5.02
N GLY A 71 3.80 5.19 -5.27
CA GLY A 71 2.90 4.73 -4.22
C GLY A 71 3.58 3.82 -3.20
N GLU A 72 4.51 2.96 -3.62
CA GLU A 72 5.34 2.14 -2.73
C GLU A 72 6.22 3.02 -1.83
N ILE A 73 6.94 3.99 -2.40
CA ILE A 73 7.77 4.93 -1.64
C ILE A 73 6.92 5.70 -0.63
N THR A 74 5.82 6.30 -1.08
CA THR A 74 4.92 7.06 -0.20
C THR A 74 4.40 6.19 0.93
N ARG A 75 3.88 5.00 0.62
CA ARG A 75 3.35 4.08 1.61
C ARG A 75 4.40 3.71 2.67
N ASN A 76 5.63 3.43 2.25
CA ASN A 76 6.71 3.06 3.16
C ASN A 76 7.09 4.23 4.09
N LEU A 77 7.25 5.44 3.54
CA LEU A 77 7.51 6.65 4.32
C LEU A 77 6.41 6.91 5.36
N SER A 78 5.14 6.81 4.95
CA SER A 78 3.99 6.99 5.85
C SER A 78 3.93 5.93 6.94
N LEU A 79 4.21 4.66 6.62
CA LEU A 79 4.24 3.59 7.62
C LEU A 79 5.37 3.76 8.62
N ASP A 80 6.55 4.19 8.18
CA ASP A 80 7.68 4.44 9.08
C ASP A 80 7.43 5.65 9.98
N LYS A 81 6.78 6.70 9.47
CA LYS A 81 6.34 7.84 10.28
C LYS A 81 5.25 7.43 11.28
N TYR A 82 4.27 6.62 10.87
CA TYR A 82 3.25 6.08 11.77
C TYR A 82 3.86 5.25 12.90
N LYS A 83 4.80 4.35 12.61
CA LYS A 83 5.50 3.54 13.64
C LYS A 83 6.17 4.42 14.71
N LYS A 84 6.80 5.54 14.30
CA LYS A 84 7.40 6.51 15.22
C LYS A 84 6.36 7.16 16.13
N TYR A 85 5.16 7.46 15.63
CA TYR A 85 4.06 8.01 16.42
C TYR A 85 3.43 7.02 17.38
N THR A 86 3.26 5.76 16.98
CA THR A 86 2.69 4.73 17.86
C THR A 86 3.64 4.38 19.00
N ALA A 87 4.95 4.36 18.76
CA ALA A 87 5.95 4.31 19.83
C ALA A 87 5.82 5.48 20.83
N GLN A 88 5.28 6.62 20.37
CA GLN A 88 5.00 7.82 21.16
C GLN A 88 3.52 7.92 21.63
N LYS A 89 2.70 6.87 21.44
CA LYS A 89 1.27 6.80 21.77
C LYS A 89 0.36 7.84 21.08
N ARG A 90 0.67 8.20 19.83
CA ARG A 90 -0.11 9.19 19.04
C ARG A 90 -0.87 8.59 17.84
N GLY A 91 -0.96 7.27 17.74
CA GLY A 91 -1.55 6.60 16.57
C GLY A 91 -3.07 6.75 16.50
N HIS A 92 -3.58 7.30 15.40
CA HIS A 92 -4.99 7.26 15.00
C HIS A 92 -5.05 7.10 13.46
N GLY A 93 -5.80 6.14 12.92
CA GLY A 93 -6.02 6.06 11.47
C GLY A 93 -6.61 4.76 10.93
N GLN A 94 -6.82 4.70 9.60
CA GLN A 94 -7.35 3.50 8.93
C GLN A 94 -6.38 2.32 8.97
N MET A 95 -5.09 2.61 9.16
CA MET A 95 -4.03 1.62 9.27
C MET A 95 -4.28 0.64 10.42
N GLU A 96 -4.57 1.13 11.62
CA GLU A 96 -4.85 0.29 12.79
C GLU A 96 -6.08 -0.61 12.57
N LEU A 97 -7.16 -0.04 12.02
CA LEU A 97 -8.37 -0.79 11.69
C LEU A 97 -8.13 -1.87 10.63
N ALA A 98 -7.28 -1.59 9.63
CA ALA A 98 -6.99 -2.54 8.57
C ALA A 98 -6.01 -3.63 9.01
N LEU A 99 -5.05 -3.32 9.88
CA LEU A 99 -4.13 -4.30 10.43
C LEU A 99 -4.81 -5.23 11.43
N SER A 100 -5.65 -4.71 12.33
CA SER A 100 -6.43 -5.54 13.26
C SER A 100 -7.38 -6.51 12.54
N GLU A 101 -7.82 -6.17 11.32
CA GLU A 101 -8.54 -7.10 10.46
C GLU A 101 -7.67 -8.29 9.99
N LEU A 102 -6.36 -8.13 9.89
CA LEU A 102 -5.43 -9.17 9.40
C LEU A 102 -4.73 -9.96 10.51
N ASP A 103 -4.85 -9.55 11.77
CA ASP A 103 -4.15 -10.20 12.91
C ASP A 103 -4.44 -11.71 13.01
N ASP A 104 -5.67 -12.14 12.70
CA ASP A 104 -6.05 -13.57 12.72
C ASP A 104 -5.66 -14.34 11.43
N VAL A 105 -5.12 -13.64 10.43
CA VAL A 105 -4.87 -14.15 9.07
C VAL A 105 -3.38 -14.33 8.80
N LEU A 106 -2.52 -13.49 9.39
CA LEU A 106 -1.09 -13.50 9.16
C LEU A 106 -0.33 -13.99 10.40
N PRO A 107 0.79 -14.70 10.22
CA PRO A 107 1.61 -15.15 11.33
C PRO A 107 2.14 -13.98 12.16
N SER A 108 2.20 -14.18 13.48
CA SER A 108 2.99 -13.30 14.34
C SER A 108 4.48 -13.53 14.09
N ASN A 109 5.20 -12.48 13.67
CA ASN A 109 6.62 -12.56 13.29
C ASN A 109 7.49 -13.10 14.45
N THR A 110 7.96 -14.35 14.36
CA THR A 110 8.90 -14.89 15.34
C THR A 110 9.83 -15.95 14.74
N SER A 111 10.64 -15.64 13.72
CA SER A 111 11.89 -16.41 13.49
C SER A 111 12.89 -15.71 12.56
N VAL A 112 14.16 -16.13 12.70
CA VAL A 112 15.38 -15.64 12.05
C VAL A 112 15.50 -16.06 10.57
N GLU A 113 14.61 -16.92 10.05
CA GLU A 113 14.58 -17.40 8.65
C GLU A 113 13.77 -16.48 7.72
N GLN A 114 13.90 -15.18 7.93
CA GLN A 114 12.87 -14.21 7.58
C GLN A 114 12.75 -13.95 6.07
N ALA A 115 13.86 -13.84 5.33
CA ALA A 115 13.82 -13.43 3.92
C ALA A 115 13.30 -14.52 2.96
N LEU A 116 13.60 -15.80 3.21
CA LEU A 116 13.08 -16.91 2.39
C LEU A 116 11.59 -17.12 2.67
N TYR A 117 11.21 -17.04 3.94
CA TYR A 117 9.82 -17.11 4.37
C TYR A 117 8.98 -15.97 3.79
N GLU A 118 9.47 -14.73 3.84
CA GLU A 118 8.80 -13.57 3.25
C GLU A 118 8.59 -13.73 1.74
N LYS A 119 9.59 -14.26 1.01
CA LYS A 119 9.45 -14.52 -0.43
C LYS A 119 8.36 -15.54 -0.73
N GLU A 120 8.30 -16.65 0.02
CA GLU A 120 7.26 -17.66 -0.18
C GLU A 120 5.87 -17.11 0.21
N LEU A 121 5.79 -16.34 1.30
CA LEU A 121 4.55 -15.67 1.70
C LEU A 121 4.05 -14.69 0.63
N VAL A 122 4.93 -13.86 0.07
CA VAL A 122 4.61 -12.95 -1.02
C VAL A 122 4.14 -13.72 -2.26
N LYS A 123 4.77 -14.84 -2.60
CA LYS A 123 4.34 -15.70 -3.70
C LYS A 123 2.93 -16.25 -3.47
N LEU A 124 2.67 -16.84 -2.31
CA LEU A 124 1.35 -17.37 -1.94
C LEU A 124 0.27 -16.28 -1.95
N LEU A 125 0.58 -15.08 -1.46
CA LEU A 125 -0.33 -13.93 -1.50
C LEU A 125 -0.66 -13.53 -2.94
N ASN A 126 0.33 -13.46 -3.82
CA ASN A 126 0.12 -13.11 -5.23
C ASN A 126 -0.70 -14.17 -5.96
N GLU A 127 -0.46 -15.45 -5.71
CA GLU A 127 -1.26 -16.54 -6.27
C GLU A 127 -2.72 -16.49 -5.81
N PHE A 128 -2.93 -16.32 -4.49
CA PHE A 128 -4.27 -16.19 -3.92
C PHE A 128 -5.03 -15.00 -4.52
N LEU A 129 -4.40 -13.81 -4.54
CA LEU A 129 -5.00 -12.61 -5.13
C LEU A 129 -5.22 -12.78 -6.63
N GLY A 130 -4.34 -13.49 -7.33
CA GLY A 130 -4.46 -13.84 -8.74
C GLY A 130 -5.70 -14.68 -9.05
N GLY A 131 -6.09 -15.57 -8.14
CA GLY A 131 -7.27 -16.42 -8.25
C GLY A 131 -8.61 -15.76 -7.86
N LEU A 132 -8.58 -14.59 -7.22
CA LEU A 132 -9.81 -13.90 -6.81
C LEU A 132 -10.56 -13.28 -8.01
N PRO A 133 -11.91 -13.22 -7.96
CA PRO A 133 -12.67 -12.39 -8.87
C PRO A 133 -12.15 -10.95 -8.87
N LYS A 134 -12.09 -10.31 -10.04
CA LYS A 134 -11.50 -8.96 -10.22
C LYS A 134 -12.00 -7.95 -9.17
N GLN A 135 -13.30 -7.92 -8.91
CA GLN A 135 -13.90 -7.00 -7.94
C GLN A 135 -13.45 -7.30 -6.49
N ASN A 136 -13.31 -8.57 -6.12
CA ASN A 136 -12.81 -8.97 -4.79
C ASN A 136 -11.35 -8.57 -4.62
N ARG A 137 -10.51 -8.77 -5.64
CA ARG A 137 -9.12 -8.33 -5.62
C ARG A 137 -9.00 -6.81 -5.48
N ILE A 138 -9.78 -6.04 -6.25
CA ILE A 138 -9.80 -4.57 -6.15
C ILE A 138 -10.16 -4.13 -4.73
N MET A 139 -11.23 -4.69 -4.17
CA MET A 139 -11.69 -4.37 -2.82
C MET A 139 -10.64 -4.72 -1.75
N PHE A 140 -9.98 -5.87 -1.88
CA PHE A 140 -8.91 -6.28 -0.97
C PHE A 140 -7.71 -5.32 -1.02
N VAL A 141 -7.25 -4.98 -2.23
CA VAL A 141 -6.13 -4.04 -2.43
C VAL A 141 -6.49 -2.64 -1.91
N GLN A 142 -7.71 -2.16 -2.16
CA GLN A 142 -8.19 -0.89 -1.60
C GLN A 142 -8.17 -0.88 -0.07
N ARG A 143 -8.58 -1.98 0.57
CA ARG A 143 -8.59 -2.05 2.04
C ARG A 143 -7.18 -2.14 2.62
N TYR A 144 -6.34 -3.05 2.12
CA TYR A 144 -5.12 -3.45 2.83
C TYR A 144 -3.82 -2.84 2.25
N TRP A 145 -3.82 -2.46 0.97
CA TRP A 145 -2.69 -1.75 0.38
C TRP A 145 -2.87 -0.23 0.52
N TYR A 146 -4.03 0.30 0.13
CA TYR A 146 -4.36 1.73 0.16
C TYR A 146 -4.88 2.22 1.53
N PHE A 147 -5.14 1.31 2.48
CA PHE A 147 -5.74 1.64 3.78
C PHE A 147 -7.06 2.43 3.66
N MET A 148 -7.83 2.16 2.61
CA MET A 148 -9.02 2.95 2.32
C MET A 148 -10.15 2.62 3.31
N PRO A 149 -10.93 3.62 3.78
CA PRO A 149 -12.10 3.38 4.62
C PRO A 149 -13.13 2.52 3.89
N ILE A 150 -13.81 1.63 4.64
CA ILE A 150 -14.89 0.78 4.12
C ILE A 150 -15.98 1.60 3.43
N LYS A 151 -16.33 2.77 3.98
CA LYS A 151 -17.30 3.70 3.39
C LYS A 151 -16.89 4.13 1.99
N SER A 152 -15.65 4.57 1.80
CA SER A 152 -15.13 4.98 0.50
C SER A 152 -15.06 3.81 -0.49
N ILE A 153 -14.74 2.60 -0.01
CA ILE A 153 -14.76 1.38 -0.85
C ILE A 153 -16.18 1.09 -1.32
N ALA A 154 -17.14 1.18 -0.41
CA ALA A 154 -18.56 0.96 -0.70
C ALA A 154 -19.08 1.95 -1.74
N GLU A 155 -18.76 3.23 -1.58
CA GLU A 155 -19.08 4.28 -2.55
C GLU A 155 -18.46 4.01 -3.92
N GLN A 156 -17.14 3.75 -3.98
CA GLN A 156 -16.44 3.53 -5.25
C GLN A 156 -16.92 2.28 -5.99
N LEU A 157 -17.30 1.23 -5.27
CA LEU A 157 -17.76 -0.03 -5.86
C LEU A 157 -19.29 -0.11 -6.01
N SER A 158 -20.02 0.96 -5.67
CA SER A 158 -21.50 0.98 -5.69
C SER A 158 -22.11 -0.19 -4.89
N MET A 159 -21.60 -0.41 -3.68
CA MET A 159 -22.01 -1.45 -2.75
C MET A 159 -22.43 -0.84 -1.41
N SER A 160 -23.16 -1.58 -0.58
CA SER A 160 -23.35 -1.18 0.82
C SER A 160 -22.11 -1.49 1.65
N GLU A 161 -21.85 -0.70 2.70
CA GLU A 161 -20.76 -0.96 3.64
C GLU A 161 -20.85 -2.37 4.25
N SER A 162 -22.06 -2.86 4.53
CA SER A 162 -22.28 -4.22 5.04
C SER A 162 -21.83 -5.29 4.04
N LYS A 163 -22.09 -5.08 2.75
CA LYS A 163 -21.66 -6.00 1.68
C LYS A 163 -20.13 -6.00 1.57
N VAL A 164 -19.48 -4.84 1.67
CA VAL A 164 -18.01 -4.72 1.67
C VAL A 164 -17.40 -5.43 2.87
N LYS A 165 -17.89 -5.16 4.10
CA LYS A 165 -17.44 -5.83 5.34
C LYS A 165 -17.54 -7.34 5.23
N SER A 166 -18.71 -7.84 4.82
CA SER A 166 -18.97 -9.27 4.70
C SER A 166 -18.07 -9.92 3.65
N ALA A 167 -17.82 -9.24 2.52
CA ALA A 167 -16.97 -9.77 1.47
C ALA A 167 -15.48 -9.78 1.88
N LEU A 168 -14.97 -8.71 2.49
CA LEU A 168 -13.60 -8.67 3.03
C LEU A 168 -13.37 -9.73 4.10
N PHE A 169 -14.35 -9.96 4.98
CA PHE A 169 -14.28 -11.03 5.98
C PHE A 169 -14.16 -12.42 5.33
N ARG A 170 -14.99 -12.71 4.32
CA ARG A 170 -14.89 -13.97 3.57
C ARG A 170 -13.54 -14.14 2.88
N ILE A 171 -13.06 -13.10 2.19
CA ILE A 171 -11.75 -13.13 1.51
C ILE A 171 -10.62 -13.38 2.51
N ARG A 172 -10.66 -12.77 3.70
CA ARG A 172 -9.68 -13.02 4.77
C ARG A 172 -9.68 -14.47 5.26
N ASN A 173 -10.85 -15.06 5.45
CA ASN A 173 -10.95 -16.48 5.85
C ASN A 173 -10.48 -17.44 4.76
N GLU A 174 -10.76 -17.12 3.50
CA GLU A 174 -10.25 -17.85 2.34
C GLU A 174 -8.72 -17.74 2.26
N LEU A 175 -8.17 -16.54 2.46
CA LEU A 175 -6.73 -16.29 2.50
C LEU A 175 -6.07 -17.10 3.61
N ARG A 176 -6.62 -17.02 4.84
CA ARG A 176 -6.13 -17.80 5.99
C ARG A 176 -6.05 -19.29 5.68
N SER A 177 -7.14 -19.82 5.10
CA SER A 177 -7.22 -21.23 4.71
C SER A 177 -6.24 -21.60 3.59
N TYR A 178 -5.97 -20.67 2.68
CA TYR A 178 -4.99 -20.85 1.59
C TYR A 178 -3.57 -20.88 2.14
N LEU A 179 -3.22 -19.93 3.02
CA LEU A 179 -1.90 -19.86 3.66
C LEU A 179 -1.58 -21.11 4.48
N ILE A 180 -2.52 -21.58 5.32
CA ILE A 180 -2.36 -22.82 6.09
C ILE A 180 -2.10 -24.02 5.18
N ARG A 181 -2.84 -24.14 4.07
CA ARG A 181 -2.63 -25.21 3.07
C ARG A 181 -1.27 -25.08 2.36
N GLY A 182 -0.78 -23.86 2.19
CA GLY A 182 0.55 -23.55 1.65
C GLY A 182 1.70 -23.75 2.65
N GLY A 183 1.43 -24.26 3.86
CA GLY A 183 2.46 -24.54 4.87
C GLY A 183 2.83 -23.35 5.76
N VAL A 184 2.07 -22.25 5.70
CA VAL A 184 2.25 -21.09 6.58
C VAL A 184 1.65 -21.43 7.94
N MET A 185 2.49 -21.47 8.98
CA MET A 185 2.04 -21.53 10.38
C MET A 185 1.59 -20.14 10.82
N LEU A 186 0.38 -20.04 11.41
CA LEU A 186 -0.22 -18.79 11.89
C LEU A 186 -0.09 -18.64 13.40
#